data_AF-A0A9P3FC54-F1
#
_entry.id   AF-A0A9P3FC54-F1
#
_cell.length_a   1.000
_cell.length_b   1.000
_cell.length_c   1.000
_cell.angle_alpha   90.00
_cell.angle_beta   90.00
_cell.angle_gamma   90.00
#
_symmetry.space_group_name_H-M   'P 1'
#
loop_
_entity.id
_entity.type
_entity.pdbx_description
1 polymer ?
#
loop_
_entity_poly.entity_id
_entity_poly.type
_entity_poly.pdbx_seq_one_letter_code
_entity_poly.pdbx_strand_id
1 'polypeptide(L)'
;MMPAATDRANQLGTGPLVLRVGGDLTSETPLKDMSKVNRGDGVIEFIDPKGRKAYEGTRVIVSGGRFHGRPAIVLQRCEAFRLLDLAPELQTEIFSYFAAEDEDKRIHLKFYHKNKQRYLVRGTFQPTKRAGDEPTNHRMGLHSDALNLMLVSKLIHDTVKPVLYGTNHFDFHSSESIRELKSLGVVGPKGVTFLRDITVVLENSTAANRIVADLSASPLLRKLVIVHERINKCIFSKRGYSVSRLAQDLMPLIDSLHVSRQATPRSYKLQDIVSLKECHCKTCDNTSQGKACCELPACATAHTLFEQKMRELIEAKYGDDA
;
A
#
# COMPACT_ATOMS: atom_id res chain seq x y z
N MET A 1 29.23 25.50 10.15
CA MET A 1 29.47 25.89 8.75
C MET A 1 29.77 24.62 7.96
N MET A 2 28.80 24.15 7.17
CA MET A 2 28.98 23.02 6.26
C MET A 2 29.21 23.57 4.85
N PRO A 3 30.13 22.99 4.04
CA PRO A 3 30.35 23.47 2.69
C PRO A 3 29.24 22.96 1.76
N ALA A 4 28.83 23.84 0.84
CA ALA A 4 27.84 23.62 -0.18
C ALA A 4 28.26 22.48 -1.14
N ALA A 5 27.36 21.54 -1.37
CA ALA A 5 27.47 20.60 -2.48
C ALA A 5 27.28 21.40 -3.78
N THR A 6 28.35 21.47 -4.56
CA THR A 6 28.35 22.08 -5.89
C THR A 6 27.71 21.11 -6.87
N ASP A 7 26.66 21.58 -7.53
CA ASP A 7 26.14 21.00 -8.77
C ASP A 7 27.29 20.87 -9.79
N ARG A 8 27.73 19.64 -10.03
CA ARG A 8 28.45 19.30 -11.26
C ARG A 8 27.58 18.34 -12.04
N ALA A 9 26.97 18.87 -13.11
CA ALA A 9 26.44 18.07 -14.18
C ALA A 9 27.57 17.18 -14.73
N ASN A 10 27.47 15.87 -14.51
CA ASN A 10 28.26 14.91 -15.27
C ASN A 10 27.76 14.97 -16.72
N GLN A 11 28.43 15.79 -17.53
CA GLN A 11 28.37 15.67 -18.98
C GLN A 11 29.11 14.38 -19.38
N LEU A 12 28.42 13.25 -19.30
CA LEU A 12 28.83 12.04 -20.01
C LEU A 12 28.25 12.14 -21.42
N GLY A 13 29.14 12.31 -22.39
CA GLY A 13 28.80 12.50 -23.79
C GLY A 13 27.92 11.37 -24.34
N THR A 14 26.81 11.76 -24.96
CA THR A 14 25.84 10.91 -25.68
C THR A 14 26.36 10.45 -27.05
N GLY A 15 27.65 10.14 -27.15
CA GLY A 15 28.26 9.62 -28.37
C GLY A 15 28.23 8.08 -28.40
N PRO A 16 28.02 7.44 -29.57
CA PRO A 16 28.13 5.98 -29.69
C PRO A 16 29.56 5.52 -29.38
N LEU A 17 29.69 4.53 -28.50
CA LEU A 17 30.97 3.93 -28.14
C LEU A 17 31.41 2.98 -29.27
N VAL A 18 32.26 3.49 -30.17
CA VAL A 18 32.82 2.70 -31.27
C VAL A 18 33.92 1.79 -30.71
N LEU A 19 33.68 0.49 -30.64
CA LEU A 19 34.75 -0.49 -30.42
C LEU A 19 35.73 -0.44 -31.60
N ARG A 20 36.94 0.08 -31.36
CA ARG A 20 38.06 -0.05 -32.29
C ARG A 20 38.48 -1.52 -32.38
N VAL A 21 38.49 -2.07 -33.59
CA VAL A 21 39.10 -3.36 -33.87
C VAL A 21 40.62 -3.21 -33.77
N GLY A 22 41.21 -3.61 -32.64
CA GLY A 22 42.66 -3.79 -32.50
C GLY A 22 43.41 -2.87 -31.51
N GLY A 23 42.77 -2.40 -30.43
CA GLY A 23 43.47 -1.69 -29.35
C GLY A 23 42.70 -1.74 -28.04
N ASP A 24 43.41 -1.70 -26.91
CA ASP A 24 42.87 -1.87 -25.57
C ASP A 24 41.65 -0.96 -25.28
N LEU A 25 40.66 -1.57 -24.64
CA LEU A 25 39.42 -0.94 -24.16
C LEU A 25 39.75 0.23 -23.23
N THR A 26 39.61 1.47 -23.70
CA THR A 26 39.58 2.63 -22.81
C THR A 26 38.27 2.62 -22.03
N SER A 27 38.44 2.48 -20.72
CA SER A 27 37.48 2.30 -19.65
C SER A 27 36.25 3.22 -19.70
N GLU A 28 35.07 2.62 -19.80
CA GLU A 28 34.03 2.73 -18.77
C GLU A 28 33.37 1.34 -18.63
N THR A 29 33.78 0.59 -17.60
CA THR A 29 33.41 -0.82 -17.28
C THR A 29 33.92 -1.90 -18.26
N PRO A 30 34.78 -2.85 -17.85
CA PRO A 30 35.25 -3.89 -18.73
C PRO A 30 34.11 -4.86 -19.08
N LEU A 31 33.83 -5.03 -20.38
CA LEU A 31 32.92 -6.06 -20.93
C LEU A 31 33.31 -7.51 -20.52
N LYS A 32 34.47 -7.69 -19.88
CA LYS A 32 35.02 -8.98 -19.44
C LYS A 32 34.11 -9.71 -18.46
N ASP A 33 33.36 -8.99 -17.65
CA ASP A 33 32.50 -9.57 -16.62
C ASP A 33 31.03 -9.70 -17.08
N MET A 34 30.76 -9.40 -18.36
CA MET A 34 29.40 -9.40 -18.90
C MET A 34 29.10 -10.69 -19.67
N SER A 35 27.90 -11.21 -19.48
CA SER A 35 27.39 -12.36 -20.24
C SER A 35 26.95 -11.89 -21.62
N LYS A 36 27.32 -12.65 -22.67
CA LYS A 36 26.98 -12.33 -24.07
C LYS A 36 25.86 -13.24 -24.57
N VAL A 37 24.78 -12.65 -25.07
CA VAL A 37 23.67 -13.36 -25.70
C VAL A 37 23.59 -12.96 -27.17
N ASN A 38 23.62 -13.93 -28.09
CA ASN A 38 23.43 -13.67 -29.51
C ASN A 38 21.98 -13.92 -29.87
N ARG A 39 21.31 -12.91 -30.42
CA ARG A 39 19.95 -13.03 -30.93
C ARG A 39 19.94 -13.41 -32.41
N GLY A 40 18.88 -14.08 -32.85
CA GLY A 40 18.71 -14.55 -34.22
C GLY A 40 18.55 -13.43 -35.27
N ASP A 41 18.29 -12.20 -34.82
CA ASP A 41 18.16 -10.98 -35.62
C ASP A 41 19.51 -10.26 -35.87
N GLY A 42 20.63 -10.86 -35.43
CA GLY A 42 21.97 -10.29 -35.60
C GLY A 42 22.37 -9.29 -34.50
N VAL A 43 21.52 -9.08 -33.50
CA VAL A 43 21.79 -8.26 -32.31
C VAL A 43 22.56 -9.08 -31.26
N ILE A 44 23.50 -8.43 -30.58
CA ILE A 44 24.28 -9.02 -29.49
C ILE A 44 23.95 -8.26 -28.20
N GLU A 45 23.46 -8.95 -27.18
CA GLU A 45 23.18 -8.34 -25.88
C GLU A 45 24.31 -8.63 -24.90
N PHE A 46 24.73 -7.61 -24.16
CA PHE A 46 25.71 -7.73 -23.08
C PHE A 46 25.01 -7.47 -21.74
N ILE A 47 24.99 -8.50 -20.90
CA ILE A 47 24.28 -8.53 -19.63
C ILE A 47 25.29 -8.39 -18.50
N ASP A 48 25.06 -7.44 -17.59
CA ASP A 48 25.92 -7.23 -16.43
C ASP A 48 25.82 -8.37 -15.39
N PRO A 49 26.72 -8.44 -14.41
CA PRO A 49 26.65 -9.47 -13.35
C PRO A 49 25.36 -9.46 -12.52
N LYS A 50 24.54 -8.40 -12.61
CA LYS A 50 23.24 -8.28 -11.94
C LYS A 50 22.08 -8.74 -12.83
N GLY A 51 22.35 -9.30 -14.00
CA GLY A 51 21.34 -9.79 -14.93
C GLY A 51 20.66 -8.71 -15.77
N ARG A 52 21.19 -7.48 -15.79
CA ARG A 52 20.60 -6.36 -16.56
C ARG A 52 21.28 -6.22 -17.91
N LYS A 53 20.49 -5.96 -18.97
CA LYS A 53 21.03 -5.60 -20.29
C LYS A 53 21.75 -4.25 -20.19
N ALA A 54 23.07 -4.25 -20.30
CA ALA A 54 23.91 -3.05 -20.16
C ALA A 54 24.27 -2.44 -21.52
N TYR A 55 24.47 -3.28 -22.54
CA TYR A 55 24.76 -2.85 -23.91
C TYR A 55 24.02 -3.69 -24.94
N GLU A 56 23.72 -3.06 -26.06
CA GLU A 56 23.28 -3.70 -27.29
C GLU A 56 24.35 -3.49 -28.36
N GLY A 57 24.74 -4.56 -29.02
CA GLY A 57 25.75 -4.59 -30.07
C GLY A 57 25.14 -4.89 -31.42
N THR A 58 25.35 -4.00 -32.39
CA THR A 58 24.97 -4.24 -33.79
C THR A 58 26.20 -4.53 -34.62
N ARG A 59 26.16 -5.60 -35.43
CA ARG A 59 27.22 -5.90 -36.39
C ARG A 59 27.15 -4.95 -37.58
N VAL A 60 28.26 -4.30 -37.89
CA VAL A 60 28.38 -3.39 -39.03
C VAL A 60 29.64 -3.70 -39.83
N ILE A 61 29.64 -3.34 -41.11
CA ILE A 61 30.87 -3.27 -41.90
C ILE A 61 31.40 -1.84 -41.84
N VAL A 62 32.68 -1.69 -41.49
CA VAL A 62 33.31 -0.37 -41.40
C VAL A 62 33.35 0.27 -42.78
N SER A 63 32.70 1.43 -42.93
CA SER A 63 32.49 2.10 -44.21
C SER A 63 33.66 2.97 -44.67
N GLY A 64 34.67 3.25 -43.84
CA GLY A 64 35.81 4.10 -44.23
C GLY A 64 37.05 3.99 -43.34
N GLY A 65 38.15 4.60 -43.79
CA GLY A 65 39.43 4.63 -43.07
C GLY A 65 40.23 3.33 -43.12
N ARG A 66 41.26 3.20 -42.26
CA ARG A 66 42.23 2.09 -42.25
C ARG A 66 41.61 0.69 -42.03
N PHE A 67 40.38 0.63 -41.54
CA PHE A 67 39.66 -0.61 -41.26
C PHE A 67 38.46 -0.84 -42.19
N HIS A 68 38.37 -0.10 -43.30
CA HIS A 68 37.31 -0.26 -44.30
C HIS A 68 37.12 -1.73 -44.71
N GLY A 69 35.85 -2.16 -44.81
CA GLY A 69 35.48 -3.51 -45.21
C GLY A 69 35.57 -4.57 -44.10
N ARG A 70 36.06 -4.22 -42.90
CA ARG A 70 36.14 -5.18 -41.78
C ARG A 70 34.84 -5.19 -40.96
N PRO A 71 34.44 -6.37 -40.43
CA PRO A 71 33.31 -6.46 -39.50
C PRO A 71 33.67 -5.82 -38.15
N ALA A 72 32.74 -5.05 -37.61
CA ALA A 72 32.82 -4.43 -36.29
C ALA A 72 31.50 -4.63 -35.54
N ILE A 73 31.54 -4.49 -34.21
CA ILE A 73 30.34 -4.43 -33.36
C ILE A 73 30.28 -3.02 -32.78
N VAL A 74 29.23 -2.28 -33.12
CA VAL A 74 28.96 -0.98 -32.49
C VAL A 74 28.16 -1.25 -31.23
N LEU A 75 28.66 -0.80 -30.09
CA LEU A 75 27.96 -0.91 -28.82
C LEU A 75 27.18 0.36 -28.54
N GLN A 76 25.89 0.19 -28.29
CA GLN A 76 25.03 1.21 -27.71
C GLN A 76 24.77 0.85 -26.25
N ARG A 77 25.00 1.79 -25.34
CA ARG A 77 24.62 1.61 -23.95
C ARG A 77 23.11 1.54 -23.87
N CYS A 78 22.59 0.48 -23.26
CA CYS A 78 21.17 0.43 -22.94
C CYS A 78 20.97 1.35 -21.74
N GLU A 79 20.36 2.51 -21.97
CA GLU A 79 19.97 3.37 -20.87
C GLU A 79 18.95 2.63 -20.03
N ALA A 80 19.19 2.58 -18.71
CA ALA A 80 18.17 2.10 -17.81
C ALA A 80 16.98 3.04 -17.95
N PHE A 81 15.83 2.46 -18.24
CA PHE A 81 14.57 3.18 -18.25
C PHE A 81 14.39 3.88 -16.89
N ARG A 82 14.09 5.19 -16.91
CA ARG A 82 13.90 5.97 -15.69
C ARG A 82 12.48 5.76 -15.18
N LEU A 83 12.33 5.20 -13.99
CA LEU A 83 11.03 4.90 -13.38
C LEU A 83 10.02 6.06 -13.47
N LEU A 84 10.52 7.29 -13.29
CA LEU A 84 9.73 8.52 -13.26
C LEU A 84 9.31 9.04 -14.64
N ASP A 85 9.87 8.50 -15.73
CA ASP A 85 9.52 8.87 -17.10
C ASP A 85 8.31 8.06 -17.62
N LEU A 86 7.82 7.07 -16.85
CA LEU A 86 6.57 6.38 -17.19
C LEU A 86 5.36 7.26 -17.01
N ALA A 87 4.29 6.90 -17.71
CA ALA A 87 2.95 7.35 -17.39
C ALA A 87 2.61 7.04 -15.91
N PRO A 88 1.95 7.97 -15.18
CA PRO A 88 1.61 7.80 -13.76
C PRO A 88 0.87 6.49 -13.44
N GLU A 89 0.11 5.97 -14.39
CA GLU A 89 -0.64 4.72 -14.28
C GLU A 89 0.31 3.52 -14.13
N LEU A 90 1.35 3.46 -14.97
CA LEU A 90 2.36 2.41 -14.92
C LEU A 90 3.25 2.55 -13.67
N GLN A 91 3.55 3.78 -13.25
CA GLN A 91 4.25 4.01 -11.97
C GLN A 91 3.43 3.45 -10.81
N THR A 92 2.14 3.76 -10.78
CA THR A 92 1.19 3.28 -9.76
C THR A 92 1.13 1.76 -9.75
N GLU A 93 1.04 1.11 -10.91
CA GLU A 93 1.01 -0.34 -11.03
C GLU A 93 2.31 -0.97 -10.48
N ILE A 94 3.46 -0.46 -10.90
CA ILE A 94 4.78 -0.91 -10.40
C ILE A 94 4.87 -0.75 -8.89
N PHE A 95 4.51 0.42 -8.35
CA PHE A 95 4.53 0.66 -6.92
C PHE A 95 3.53 -0.22 -6.15
N SER A 96 2.42 -0.61 -6.77
CA SER A 96 1.44 -1.50 -6.16
C SER A 96 2.03 -2.89 -5.91
N TYR A 97 2.86 -3.41 -6.82
CA TYR A 97 3.58 -4.67 -6.61
C TYR A 97 4.53 -4.63 -5.41
N PHE A 98 5.14 -3.48 -5.12
CA PHE A 98 6.04 -3.33 -3.96
C PHE A 98 5.32 -2.99 -2.66
N ALA A 99 4.13 -2.40 -2.77
CA ALA A 99 3.38 -1.88 -1.63
C ALA A 99 2.30 -2.84 -1.14
N ALA A 100 1.76 -3.69 -2.02
CA ALA A 100 0.83 -4.73 -1.63
C ALA A 100 1.55 -5.76 -0.76
N GLU A 101 1.10 -5.91 0.47
CA GLU A 101 1.42 -7.10 1.23
C GLU A 101 0.53 -8.25 0.74
N ASP A 102 1.03 -9.50 0.75
CA ASP A 102 0.26 -10.66 0.28
C ASP A 102 -1.18 -10.65 0.82
N GLU A 103 -2.16 -11.05 0.01
CA GLU A 103 -3.59 -10.98 0.38
C GLU A 103 -3.93 -11.69 1.70
N ASP A 104 -3.18 -12.74 2.05
CA ASP A 104 -3.32 -13.47 3.32
C ASP A 104 -2.72 -12.74 4.54
N LYS A 105 -2.00 -11.63 4.33
CA LYS A 105 -1.29 -10.85 5.34
C LYS A 105 -1.91 -9.47 5.51
N ARG A 106 -3.17 -9.43 5.95
CA ARG A 106 -3.80 -8.20 6.45
C ARG A 106 -2.86 -7.44 7.39
N ILE A 107 -2.78 -6.12 7.24
CA ILE A 107 -1.96 -5.28 8.11
C ILE A 107 -2.69 -5.10 9.44
N HIS A 108 -2.48 -6.03 10.35
CA HIS A 108 -3.00 -5.91 11.72
C HIS A 108 -2.27 -4.80 12.47
N LEU A 109 -3.00 -3.81 12.98
CA LEU A 109 -2.48 -2.68 13.74
C LEU A 109 -2.97 -2.75 15.19
N LYS A 110 -2.01 -2.85 16.10
CA LYS A 110 -2.19 -3.01 17.55
C LYS A 110 -1.56 -1.88 18.33
N PHE A 111 -2.12 -1.55 19.49
CA PHE A 111 -1.48 -0.66 20.43
C PHE A 111 -0.52 -1.45 21.29
N TYR A 112 0.60 -0.82 21.53
CA TYR A 112 1.59 -1.28 22.48
C TYR A 112 1.85 -0.20 23.50
N HIS A 113 1.88 -0.59 24.77
CA HIS A 113 2.20 0.28 25.89
C HIS A 113 3.58 -0.10 26.42
N LYS A 114 4.55 0.80 26.33
CA LYS A 114 5.85 0.65 27.02
C LYS A 114 6.10 1.92 27.83
N ASN A 115 6.36 1.78 29.13
CA ASN A 115 6.72 2.88 30.01
C ASN A 115 5.78 4.10 29.91
N LYS A 116 4.45 3.87 29.94
CA LYS A 116 3.38 4.89 29.81
C LYS A 116 3.26 5.58 28.44
N GLN A 117 4.15 5.32 27.49
CA GLN A 117 3.99 5.77 26.11
C GLN A 117 3.20 4.74 25.29
N ARG A 118 2.28 5.25 24.46
CA ARG A 118 1.45 4.45 23.55
C ARG A 118 2.09 4.48 22.16
N TYR A 119 2.10 3.33 21.50
CA TYR A 119 2.62 3.22 20.13
C TYR A 119 1.72 2.30 19.31
N LEU A 120 1.58 2.62 18.03
CA LEU A 120 0.94 1.75 17.06
C LEU A 120 2.00 0.80 16.48
N VAL A 121 1.74 -0.51 16.55
CA VAL A 121 2.63 -1.56 16.07
C VAL A 121 1.90 -2.54 15.16
N ARG A 122 2.62 -3.20 14.26
CA ARG A 122 2.06 -4.29 13.45
C ARG A 122 1.85 -5.54 14.31
N GLY A 123 0.75 -6.27 14.12
CA GLY A 123 0.34 -7.39 14.95
C GLY A 123 1.25 -8.62 14.89
N THR A 124 2.09 -8.73 13.85
CA THR A 124 3.16 -9.73 13.71
C THR A 124 4.37 -9.43 14.60
N PHE A 125 4.46 -8.23 15.15
CA PHE A 125 5.52 -7.86 16.08
C PHE A 125 5.30 -8.52 17.44
N GLN A 126 6.24 -9.38 17.84
CA GLN A 126 6.38 -9.82 19.23
C GLN A 126 7.52 -9.01 19.86
N PRO A 127 7.28 -8.22 20.92
CA PRO A 127 8.35 -7.53 21.60
C PRO A 127 9.35 -8.54 22.15
N THR A 128 10.61 -8.45 21.71
CA THR A 128 11.70 -9.20 22.33
C THR A 128 11.81 -8.78 23.80
N LYS A 129 11.71 -9.75 24.72
CA LYS A 129 11.74 -9.54 26.18
C LYS A 129 13.08 -9.00 26.74
N ARG A 130 14.01 -8.55 25.89
CA ARG A 130 15.32 -8.09 26.36
C ARG A 130 15.23 -6.64 26.82
N ALA A 131 15.29 -6.47 28.14
CA ALA A 131 15.58 -5.20 28.78
C ALA A 131 17.00 -4.78 28.37
N GLY A 132 17.13 -3.67 27.65
CA GLY A 132 18.45 -3.09 27.35
C GLY A 132 18.56 -2.42 25.99
N ASP A 133 17.77 -2.85 24.99
CA ASP A 133 17.85 -2.22 23.68
C ASP A 133 17.07 -0.90 23.68
N GLU A 134 17.81 0.19 23.47
CA GLU A 134 17.27 1.49 23.09
C GLU A 134 16.29 1.32 21.93
N PRO A 135 15.19 2.11 21.87
CA PRO A 135 14.15 1.97 20.88
C PRO A 135 14.67 2.41 19.51
N THR A 136 15.42 1.55 18.85
CA THR A 136 15.86 1.71 17.47
C THR A 136 14.63 1.67 16.58
N ASN A 137 14.13 2.85 16.18
CA ASN A 137 13.36 3.13 14.95
C ASN A 137 12.21 2.21 14.50
N HIS A 138 11.70 1.29 15.32
CA HIS A 138 10.60 0.38 14.93
C HIS A 138 9.20 1.01 15.04
N ARG A 139 9.13 2.35 15.04
CA ARG A 139 7.90 3.13 14.84
C ARG A 139 7.44 2.92 13.40
N MET A 140 6.37 2.16 13.15
CA MET A 140 5.87 1.86 11.79
C MET A 140 6.98 1.84 10.71
N GLY A 141 7.96 0.97 10.89
CA GLY A 141 8.62 0.38 9.74
C GLY A 141 7.75 -0.79 9.33
N LEU A 142 6.71 -0.58 8.50
CA LEU A 142 6.24 -1.68 7.66
C LEU A 142 7.53 -2.23 7.02
N HIS A 143 7.87 -3.49 7.28
CA HIS A 143 8.93 -4.18 6.55
C HIS A 143 8.43 -4.46 5.12
N SER A 144 8.08 -3.39 4.41
CA SER A 144 7.61 -3.36 3.05
C SER A 144 8.60 -2.48 2.30
N ASP A 145 9.07 -2.97 1.16
CA ASP A 145 9.94 -2.23 0.26
C ASP A 145 9.34 -0.87 -0.14
N ALA A 146 8.01 -0.72 -0.08
CA ALA A 146 7.33 0.54 -0.30
C ALA A 146 7.64 1.64 0.74
N LEU A 147 7.95 1.32 2.00
CA LEU A 147 8.42 2.36 2.93
C LEU A 147 9.79 2.87 2.54
N ASN A 148 10.69 1.98 2.11
CA ASN A 148 12.01 2.37 1.63
C ASN A 148 11.88 3.24 0.36
N LEU A 149 10.92 2.93 -0.51
CA LEU A 149 10.60 3.76 -1.69
C LEU A 149 10.14 5.17 -1.31
N MET A 150 9.35 5.33 -0.25
CA MET A 150 8.93 6.66 0.23
C MET A 150 10.08 7.54 0.76
N LEU A 151 11.26 6.97 1.03
CA LEU A 151 12.43 7.73 1.49
C LEU A 151 13.30 8.26 0.33
N VAL A 152 13.06 7.82 -0.91
CA VAL A 152 13.95 8.09 -2.05
C VAL A 152 13.85 9.55 -2.52
N SER A 153 12.63 10.07 -2.70
CA SER A 153 12.39 11.46 -3.09
C SER A 153 10.97 11.89 -2.76
N LYS A 154 10.71 13.20 -2.73
CA LYS A 154 9.35 13.73 -2.51
C LYS A 154 8.35 13.28 -3.59
N LEU A 155 8.79 13.21 -4.85
CA LEU A 155 7.93 12.77 -5.96
C LEU A 155 7.53 11.30 -5.80
N ILE A 156 8.50 10.44 -5.47
CA ILE A 156 8.23 9.02 -5.21
C ILE A 156 7.36 8.87 -3.97
N HIS A 157 7.64 9.63 -2.90
CA HIS A 157 6.80 9.65 -1.71
C HIS A 157 5.33 9.96 -2.04
N ASP A 158 5.08 11.02 -2.79
CA ASP A 158 3.72 11.46 -3.12
C ASP A 158 2.99 10.46 -4.04
N THR A 159 3.74 9.66 -4.81
CA THR A 159 3.18 8.60 -5.68
C THR A 159 2.94 7.29 -4.92
N VAL A 160 3.89 6.87 -4.09
CA VAL A 160 3.84 5.59 -3.35
C VAL A 160 2.86 5.65 -2.18
N LYS A 161 2.74 6.80 -1.52
CA LYS A 161 1.87 6.97 -0.35
C LYS A 161 0.40 6.54 -0.61
N PRO A 162 -0.30 7.06 -1.63
CA PRO A 162 -1.68 6.64 -1.90
C PRO A 162 -1.77 5.14 -2.25
N VAL A 163 -0.74 4.59 -2.90
CA VAL A 163 -0.69 3.17 -3.27
C VAL A 163 -0.55 2.28 -2.05
N LEU A 164 0.36 2.60 -1.13
CA LEU A 164 0.59 1.85 0.09
C LEU A 164 -0.65 1.79 0.98
N TYR A 165 -1.29 2.93 1.22
CA TYR A 165 -2.47 2.98 2.09
C TYR A 165 -3.75 2.52 1.37
N GLY A 166 -3.81 2.64 0.04
CA GLY A 166 -5.01 2.31 -0.73
C GLY A 166 -5.09 0.89 -1.24
N THR A 167 -3.98 0.14 -1.28
CA THR A 167 -3.95 -1.23 -1.80
C THR A 167 -4.07 -2.27 -0.69
N ASN A 168 -3.69 -1.92 0.53
CA ASN A 168 -3.66 -2.86 1.65
C ASN A 168 -4.96 -2.87 2.46
N HIS A 169 -5.22 -4.02 3.08
CA HIS A 169 -6.27 -4.19 4.08
C HIS A 169 -5.73 -3.92 5.49
N PHE A 170 -6.38 -3.03 6.22
CA PHE A 170 -5.95 -2.62 7.56
C PHE A 170 -6.90 -3.14 8.65
N ASP A 171 -6.35 -3.94 9.57
CA ASP A 171 -7.07 -4.51 10.70
C ASP A 171 -6.73 -3.77 12.00
N PHE A 172 -7.57 -2.83 12.40
CA PHE A 172 -7.42 -2.04 13.62
C PHE A 172 -8.08 -2.76 14.80
N HIS A 173 -7.30 -3.06 15.83
CA HIS A 173 -7.83 -3.68 17.05
C HIS A 173 -8.66 -2.73 17.94
N SER A 174 -8.78 -1.44 17.60
CA SER A 174 -9.58 -0.45 18.33
C SER A 174 -9.83 0.83 17.53
N SER A 175 -10.84 1.61 17.93
CA SER A 175 -11.10 2.94 17.40
C SER A 175 -9.93 3.91 17.64
N GLU A 176 -9.27 3.79 18.78
CA GLU A 176 -8.10 4.60 19.11
C GLU A 176 -6.96 4.37 18.08
N SER A 177 -6.84 3.18 17.49
CA SER A 177 -5.73 2.83 16.59
C SER A 177 -5.77 3.62 15.29
N ILE A 178 -6.98 3.89 14.81
CA ILE A 178 -7.22 4.74 13.64
C ILE A 178 -6.76 6.17 13.95
N ARG A 179 -7.09 6.65 15.15
CA ARG A 179 -6.68 7.98 15.61
C ARG A 179 -5.16 8.10 15.75
N GLU A 180 -4.49 7.08 16.28
CA GLU A 180 -3.03 7.09 16.37
C GLU A 180 -2.39 7.08 14.98
N LEU A 181 -2.94 6.30 14.03
CA LEU A 181 -2.50 6.35 12.64
C LEU A 181 -2.57 7.77 12.07
N LYS A 182 -3.66 8.50 12.37
CA LYS A 182 -3.85 9.90 11.96
C LYS A 182 -2.85 10.85 12.61
N SER A 183 -2.41 10.60 13.85
CA SER A 183 -1.43 11.44 14.56
C SER A 183 0.04 11.12 14.26
N LEU A 184 0.33 10.03 13.55
CA LEU A 184 1.71 9.62 13.22
C LEU A 184 2.37 10.50 12.14
N GLY A 185 2.87 11.67 12.56
CA GLY A 185 3.89 12.47 11.85
C GLY A 185 3.60 12.83 10.38
N VAL A 186 4.67 13.04 9.60
CA VAL A 186 4.68 13.47 8.17
C VAL A 186 3.82 12.55 7.26
N VAL A 187 3.50 11.35 7.73
CA VAL A 187 2.79 10.33 6.99
C VAL A 187 1.30 10.25 7.39
N GLY A 188 0.96 10.42 8.66
CA GLY A 188 -0.30 10.01 9.30
C GLY A 188 -1.61 10.73 8.89
N PRO A 189 -1.69 12.07 8.88
CA PRO A 189 -2.97 12.75 8.66
C PRO A 189 -3.55 12.52 7.26
N LYS A 190 -2.66 12.41 6.26
CA LYS A 190 -3.02 12.12 4.87
C LYS A 190 -3.00 10.62 4.55
N GLY A 191 -2.49 9.75 5.42
CA GLY A 191 -2.52 8.31 5.18
C GLY A 191 -3.95 7.77 5.24
N VAL A 192 -4.71 8.24 6.25
CA VAL A 192 -6.11 7.87 6.46
C VAL A 192 -6.99 8.17 5.24
N THR A 193 -6.70 9.26 4.50
CA THR A 193 -7.50 9.66 3.34
C THR A 193 -7.44 8.68 2.16
N PHE A 194 -6.45 7.80 2.16
CA PHE A 194 -6.23 6.81 1.12
C PHE A 194 -6.73 5.41 1.48
N LEU A 195 -7.14 5.18 2.74
CA LEU A 195 -7.58 3.87 3.19
C LEU A 195 -8.86 3.45 2.45
N ARG A 196 -8.83 2.24 1.88
CA ARG A 196 -9.96 1.66 1.14
C ARG A 196 -10.66 0.55 1.90
N ASP A 197 -9.89 -0.38 2.46
CA ASP A 197 -10.42 -1.57 3.11
C ASP A 197 -9.95 -1.67 4.56
N ILE A 198 -10.91 -1.57 5.48
CA ILE A 198 -10.66 -1.42 6.91
C ILE A 198 -11.48 -2.46 7.67
N THR A 199 -10.87 -3.13 8.63
CA THR A 199 -11.57 -3.82 9.71
C THR A 199 -11.25 -3.09 11.02
N VAL A 200 -12.25 -2.79 11.85
CA VAL A 200 -12.05 -2.13 13.15
C VAL A 200 -12.86 -2.78 14.25
N VAL A 201 -12.23 -3.04 15.40
CA VAL A 201 -12.94 -3.51 16.58
C VAL A 201 -13.64 -2.35 17.28
N LEU A 202 -14.94 -2.50 17.48
CA LEU A 202 -15.80 -1.57 18.19
C LEU A 202 -15.84 -1.93 19.68
N GLU A 203 -15.21 -1.08 20.48
CA GLU A 203 -15.03 -1.31 21.93
C GLU A 203 -16.29 -0.94 22.72
N ASN A 204 -17.01 0.09 22.28
CA ASN A 204 -18.23 0.60 22.90
C ASN A 204 -19.00 1.53 21.95
N SER A 205 -20.18 2.01 22.37
CA SER A 205 -21.02 2.91 21.57
C SER A 205 -20.33 4.21 21.16
N THR A 206 -19.57 4.83 22.08
CA THR A 206 -18.88 6.10 21.80
C THR A 206 -17.73 5.95 20.80
N ALA A 207 -17.21 4.73 20.64
CA ALA A 207 -16.17 4.43 19.68
C ALA A 207 -16.66 4.49 18.22
N ALA A 208 -17.96 4.25 17.95
CA ALA A 208 -18.51 4.37 16.60
C ALA A 208 -18.44 5.82 16.09
N ASN A 209 -18.82 6.78 16.93
CA ASN A 209 -18.69 8.21 16.60
C ASN A 209 -17.25 8.62 16.33
N ARG A 210 -16.27 8.01 17.02
CA ARG A 210 -14.84 8.26 16.77
C ARG A 210 -14.40 7.68 15.42
N ILE A 211 -14.81 6.44 15.12
CA ILE A 211 -14.55 5.80 13.81
C ILE A 211 -15.09 6.67 12.69
N VAL A 212 -16.31 7.19 12.81
CA VAL A 212 -16.91 8.11 11.83
C VAL A 212 -16.11 9.40 11.70
N ALA A 213 -15.74 10.04 12.82
CA ALA A 213 -14.96 11.27 12.79
C ALA A 213 -13.57 11.08 12.16
N ASP A 214 -12.95 9.92 12.34
CA ASP A 214 -11.62 9.66 11.78
C ASP A 214 -11.67 9.16 10.33
N LEU A 215 -12.65 8.33 9.96
CA LEU A 215 -12.78 7.78 8.61
C LEU A 215 -13.59 8.63 7.63
N SER A 216 -14.37 9.61 8.10
CA SER A 216 -15.06 10.57 7.23
C SER A 216 -14.11 11.37 6.34
N ALA A 217 -12.84 11.45 6.73
CA ALA A 217 -11.75 12.03 5.94
C ALA A 217 -11.24 11.11 4.82
N SER A 218 -11.67 9.85 4.74
CA SER A 218 -11.31 8.92 3.66
C SER A 218 -12.39 8.89 2.57
N PRO A 219 -12.28 9.73 1.53
CA PRO A 219 -13.19 9.66 0.40
C PRO A 219 -13.03 8.34 -0.36
N LEU A 220 -11.93 7.61 -0.17
CA LEU A 220 -11.58 6.40 -0.91
C LEU A 220 -12.08 5.10 -0.25
N LEU A 221 -12.75 5.18 0.90
CA LEU A 221 -13.26 4.01 1.60
C LEU A 221 -14.22 3.20 0.72
N ARG A 222 -13.93 1.91 0.59
CA ARG A 222 -14.73 0.93 -0.17
C ARG A 222 -15.31 -0.15 0.72
N LYS A 223 -14.62 -0.47 1.83
CA LYS A 223 -15.05 -1.49 2.77
C LYS A 223 -14.65 -1.11 4.19
N LEU A 224 -15.62 -1.15 5.08
CA LEU A 224 -15.49 -0.99 6.53
C LEU A 224 -16.20 -2.14 7.21
N VAL A 225 -15.42 -3.04 7.80
CA VAL A 225 -15.93 -4.13 8.64
C VAL A 225 -15.84 -3.69 10.09
N ILE A 226 -16.98 -3.50 10.73
CA ILE A 226 -17.05 -3.23 12.16
C ILE A 226 -17.11 -4.56 12.89
N VAL A 227 -16.16 -4.78 13.77
CA VAL A 227 -16.06 -6.00 14.56
C VAL A 227 -16.55 -5.73 15.97
N HIS A 228 -17.62 -6.38 16.40
CA HIS A 228 -18.15 -6.21 17.75
C HIS A 228 -17.93 -7.47 18.59
N GLU A 229 -17.39 -7.36 19.80
CA GLU A 229 -17.01 -8.53 20.62
C GLU A 229 -18.21 -9.35 21.15
N ARG A 230 -19.39 -8.72 21.27
CA ARG A 230 -20.62 -9.33 21.83
C ARG A 230 -21.87 -8.76 21.17
N ILE A 231 -22.04 -9.02 19.88
CA ILE A 231 -23.13 -8.44 19.10
C ILE A 231 -24.50 -8.87 19.60
N ASN A 232 -24.57 -10.10 20.12
CA ASN A 232 -25.77 -10.67 20.72
C ASN A 232 -26.31 -9.78 21.85
N LYS A 233 -25.44 -9.20 22.68
CA LYS A 233 -25.85 -8.30 23.76
C LYS A 233 -26.41 -6.98 23.25
N CYS A 234 -26.01 -6.51 22.07
CA CYS A 234 -26.54 -5.29 21.46
C CYS A 234 -27.97 -5.46 20.94
N ILE A 235 -28.38 -6.66 20.55
CA ILE A 235 -29.76 -6.92 20.10
C ILE A 235 -30.73 -6.94 21.29
N PHE A 236 -30.34 -7.57 22.40
CA PHE A 236 -31.22 -7.83 23.54
C PHE A 236 -31.14 -6.79 24.66
N SER A 237 -30.25 -5.80 24.52
CA SER A 237 -30.07 -4.76 25.52
C SER A 237 -31.20 -3.73 25.47
N LYS A 238 -32.08 -3.77 26.49
CA LYS A 238 -33.16 -2.78 26.69
C LYS A 238 -32.67 -1.39 27.15
N ARG A 239 -31.39 -1.24 27.53
CA ARG A 239 -30.83 -0.02 28.16
C ARG A 239 -29.58 0.54 27.49
N GLY A 240 -29.12 -0.01 26.37
CA GLY A 240 -27.86 0.41 25.75
C GLY A 240 -27.70 -0.08 24.32
N TYR A 241 -27.18 0.80 23.48
CA TYR A 241 -26.62 0.58 22.15
C TYR A 241 -27.16 -0.61 21.34
N SER A 242 -28.15 -0.34 20.49
CA SER A 242 -28.73 -1.29 19.56
C SER A 242 -28.01 -1.27 18.20
N VAL A 243 -28.21 -2.35 17.43
CA VAL A 243 -27.74 -2.45 16.04
C VAL A 243 -28.30 -1.29 15.18
N SER A 244 -29.56 -0.93 15.37
CA SER A 244 -30.17 0.19 14.66
C SER A 244 -29.54 1.54 15.05
N ARG A 245 -29.13 1.69 16.32
CA ARG A 245 -28.43 2.90 16.76
C ARG A 245 -27.02 2.99 16.16
N LEU A 246 -26.30 1.87 16.10
CA LEU A 246 -25.01 1.80 15.39
C LEU A 246 -25.18 2.21 13.93
N ALA A 247 -26.19 1.69 13.22
CA ALA A 247 -26.46 2.06 11.84
C ALA A 247 -26.69 3.58 11.68
N GLN A 248 -27.50 4.18 12.57
CA GLN A 248 -27.71 5.63 12.59
C GLN A 248 -26.43 6.41 12.86
N ASP A 249 -25.63 5.97 13.83
CA ASP A 249 -24.38 6.65 14.21
C ASP A 249 -23.35 6.61 13.07
N LEU A 250 -23.44 5.64 12.14
CA LEU A 250 -22.58 5.53 10.96
C LEU A 250 -23.06 6.32 9.73
N MET A 251 -24.31 6.79 9.71
CA MET A 251 -24.83 7.56 8.58
C MET A 251 -23.98 8.78 8.19
N PRO A 252 -23.40 9.57 9.12
CA PRO A 252 -22.53 10.69 8.73
C PRO A 252 -21.28 10.27 7.93
N LEU A 253 -20.79 9.03 8.12
CA LEU A 253 -19.73 8.48 7.27
C LEU A 253 -20.26 8.21 5.86
N ILE A 254 -21.45 7.60 5.75
CA ILE A 254 -22.09 7.35 4.45
C ILE A 254 -22.36 8.67 3.72
N ASP A 255 -22.81 9.70 4.43
CA ASP A 255 -23.04 11.03 3.88
C ASP A 255 -21.77 11.59 3.21
N SER A 256 -20.62 11.50 3.90
CA SER A 256 -19.33 11.94 3.36
C SER A 256 -18.94 11.14 2.11
N LEU A 257 -19.16 9.82 2.13
CA LEU A 257 -18.84 8.94 0.99
C LEU A 257 -19.78 9.19 -0.19
N HIS A 258 -21.05 9.52 0.05
CA HIS A 258 -22.00 9.89 -0.98
C HIS A 258 -21.56 11.17 -1.70
N VAL A 259 -21.18 12.21 -0.94
CA VAL A 259 -20.63 13.46 -1.51
C VAL A 259 -19.39 13.17 -2.35
N SER A 260 -18.49 12.31 -1.87
CA SER A 260 -17.33 11.89 -2.66
C SER A 260 -17.70 11.11 -3.91
N ARG A 261 -18.72 10.25 -3.87
CA ARG A 261 -19.20 9.47 -5.02
C ARG A 261 -19.83 10.37 -6.08
N GLN A 262 -20.55 11.42 -5.68
CA GLN A 262 -21.09 12.42 -6.60
C GLN A 262 -19.97 13.20 -7.31
N ALA A 263 -18.92 13.57 -6.58
CA ALA A 263 -17.77 14.27 -7.15
C ALA A 263 -16.92 13.39 -8.08
N THR A 264 -16.91 12.08 -7.86
CA THR A 264 -16.16 11.12 -8.68
C THR A 264 -16.95 9.83 -8.74
N PRO A 265 -17.75 9.60 -9.80
CA PRO A 265 -18.59 8.42 -9.92
C PRO A 265 -17.81 7.12 -9.73
N ARG A 266 -18.36 6.20 -8.93
CA ARG A 266 -17.75 4.91 -8.61
C ARG A 266 -18.73 3.77 -8.83
N SER A 267 -18.20 2.58 -9.05
CA SER A 267 -18.95 1.37 -9.39
C SER A 267 -19.58 0.65 -8.19
N TYR A 268 -19.15 0.93 -6.96
CA TYR A 268 -19.70 0.30 -5.77
C TYR A 268 -20.91 1.07 -5.22
N LYS A 269 -21.82 0.34 -4.57
CA LYS A 269 -22.98 0.91 -3.88
C LYS A 269 -22.61 1.32 -2.45
N LEU A 270 -23.23 2.37 -1.89
CA LEU A 270 -22.92 2.83 -0.53
C LEU A 270 -23.32 1.79 0.51
N GLN A 271 -24.39 1.04 0.27
CA GLN A 271 -24.89 -0.01 1.15
C GLN A 271 -23.91 -1.18 1.35
N ASP A 272 -22.98 -1.40 0.41
CA ASP A 272 -22.03 -2.50 0.47
C ASP A 272 -20.73 -2.11 1.19
N ILE A 273 -20.57 -0.83 1.56
CA ILE A 273 -19.34 -0.33 2.17
C ILE A 273 -19.20 -0.81 3.60
N VAL A 274 -20.29 -0.77 4.36
CA VAL A 274 -20.24 -1.01 5.81
C VAL A 274 -20.87 -2.33 6.14
N SER A 275 -20.12 -3.21 6.78
CA SER A 275 -20.62 -4.49 7.28
C SER A 275 -20.26 -4.69 8.74
N LEU A 276 -21.00 -5.59 9.38
CA LEU A 276 -20.88 -5.89 10.79
C LEU A 276 -20.47 -7.35 10.96
N LYS A 277 -19.40 -7.60 11.71
CA LYS A 277 -18.89 -8.94 12.05
C LYS A 277 -18.86 -9.08 13.56
N GLU A 278 -19.17 -10.27 14.08
CA GLU A 278 -18.93 -10.56 15.50
C GLU A 278 -17.54 -11.19 15.69
N CYS A 279 -16.88 -10.84 16.79
CA CYS A 279 -15.60 -11.44 17.17
C CYS A 279 -15.68 -12.04 18.56
N HIS A 280 -15.72 -13.36 18.63
CA HIS A 280 -15.35 -14.10 19.82
C HIS A 280 -13.85 -14.43 19.76
N CYS A 281 -13.03 -13.37 19.81
CA CYS A 281 -11.58 -13.28 19.99
C CYS A 281 -10.64 -14.42 19.50
N LYS A 282 -9.62 -14.02 18.74
CA LYS A 282 -8.32 -14.69 18.41
C LYS A 282 -8.32 -15.96 17.56
N THR A 283 -9.41 -16.70 17.41
CA THR A 283 -9.41 -18.00 16.70
C THR A 283 -10.48 -18.15 15.64
N CYS A 284 -11.34 -17.14 15.46
CA CYS A 284 -12.50 -17.23 14.56
C CYS A 284 -12.15 -17.52 13.10
N ASP A 285 -10.95 -17.13 12.65
CA ASP A 285 -10.55 -17.36 11.26
C ASP A 285 -9.98 -18.77 11.02
N ASN A 286 -9.61 -19.54 12.05
CA ASN A 286 -8.89 -20.82 11.91
C ASN A 286 -9.48 -22.04 12.65
N THR A 287 -10.59 -21.92 13.38
CA THR A 287 -11.20 -23.07 14.07
C THR A 287 -12.64 -23.32 13.62
N SER A 288 -13.03 -24.60 13.55
CA SER A 288 -14.40 -25.05 13.28
C SER A 288 -15.42 -24.45 14.27
N GLN A 289 -14.98 -24.14 15.49
CA GLN A 289 -15.79 -23.44 16.50
C GLN A 289 -16.02 -21.95 16.17
N GLY A 290 -15.11 -21.29 15.44
CA GLY A 290 -15.28 -19.92 14.97
C GLY A 290 -16.38 -19.78 13.91
N LYS A 291 -16.45 -20.72 12.96
CA LYS A 291 -17.54 -20.82 11.98
C LYS A 291 -18.89 -21.07 12.64
N ALA A 292 -18.95 -22.02 13.58
CA ALA A 292 -20.15 -22.32 14.37
C ALA A 292 -20.67 -21.12 15.20
N CYS A 293 -19.81 -20.14 15.49
CA CYS A 293 -20.20 -18.98 16.27
C CYS A 293 -20.92 -17.90 15.44
N CYS A 294 -20.53 -17.72 14.17
CA CYS A 294 -21.28 -16.88 13.23
C CYS A 294 -22.63 -17.53 12.83
N GLU A 295 -22.73 -18.85 12.98
CA GLU A 295 -23.96 -19.63 12.76
C GLU A 295 -24.93 -19.57 13.95
N LEU A 296 -24.56 -18.94 15.07
CA LEU A 296 -25.51 -18.72 16.15
C LEU A 296 -26.64 -17.80 15.66
N PRO A 297 -27.92 -18.20 15.82
CA PRO A 297 -29.05 -17.47 15.25
C PRO A 297 -29.10 -15.99 15.63
N ALA A 298 -28.69 -15.65 16.87
CA ALA A 298 -28.65 -14.27 17.33
C ALA A 298 -27.65 -13.40 16.55
N CYS A 299 -26.51 -13.97 16.14
CA CYS A 299 -25.42 -13.26 15.51
C CYS A 299 -25.75 -12.99 14.04
N ALA A 300 -26.25 -14.00 13.34
CA ALA A 300 -26.82 -13.87 12.01
C ALA A 300 -28.00 -12.88 11.97
N THR A 301 -28.87 -12.91 12.98
CA THR A 301 -29.96 -11.94 13.13
C THR A 301 -29.42 -10.51 13.29
N ALA A 302 -28.35 -10.32 14.07
CA ALA A 302 -27.74 -9.00 14.26
C ALA A 302 -27.16 -8.43 12.96
N HIS A 303 -26.47 -9.26 12.18
CA HIS A 303 -25.88 -8.88 10.90
C HIS A 303 -26.98 -8.51 9.91
N THR A 304 -28.00 -9.37 9.79
CA THR A 304 -29.14 -9.14 8.90
C THR A 304 -29.88 -7.86 9.27
N LEU A 305 -30.18 -7.64 10.56
CA LEU A 305 -30.83 -6.42 11.04
C LEU A 305 -29.98 -5.17 10.80
N PHE A 306 -28.65 -5.28 10.93
CA PHE A 306 -27.74 -4.18 10.65
C PHE A 306 -27.77 -3.80 9.17
N GLU A 307 -27.57 -4.78 8.30
CA GLU A 307 -27.54 -4.58 6.84
C GLU A 307 -28.88 -4.06 6.34
N GLN A 308 -29.99 -4.64 6.80
CA GLN A 308 -31.32 -4.15 6.50
C GLN A 308 -31.47 -2.71 6.95
N LYS A 309 -31.05 -2.37 8.18
CA LYS A 309 -31.24 -1.02 8.69
C LYS A 309 -30.37 0.01 7.98
N MET A 310 -29.13 -0.33 7.65
CA MET A 310 -28.25 0.51 6.85
C MET A 310 -28.86 0.76 5.47
N ARG A 311 -29.35 -0.29 4.79
CA ARG A 311 -30.02 -0.18 3.50
C ARG A 311 -31.23 0.74 3.56
N GLU A 312 -32.15 0.50 4.51
CA GLU A 312 -33.33 1.35 4.70
C GLU A 312 -32.97 2.82 4.90
N LEU A 313 -31.94 3.12 5.71
CA LEU A 313 -31.51 4.49 5.98
C LEU A 313 -30.88 5.16 4.75
N ILE A 314 -30.14 4.40 3.95
CA ILE A 314 -29.50 4.88 2.72
C ILE A 314 -30.55 5.12 1.63
N GLU A 315 -31.40 4.13 1.36
CA GLU A 315 -32.49 4.23 0.38
C GLU A 315 -33.45 5.37 0.72
N ALA A 316 -33.83 5.53 1.99
CA ALA A 316 -34.70 6.61 2.43
C ALA A 316 -34.09 8.01 2.21
N LYS A 317 -32.76 8.13 2.17
CA LYS A 317 -32.07 9.42 2.05
C LYS A 317 -31.58 9.72 0.63
N TYR A 318 -31.19 8.70 -0.12
CA TYR A 318 -30.48 8.81 -1.40
C TYR A 318 -31.14 8.06 -2.55
N GLY A 319 -32.14 7.21 -2.28
CA GLY A 319 -32.80 6.35 -3.28
C GLY A 319 -32.11 5.00 -3.49
N ASP A 320 -32.72 4.16 -4.31
CA ASP A 320 -32.33 2.74 -4.53
C ASP A 320 -30.98 2.57 -5.27
N ASP A 321 -30.52 3.62 -5.95
CA ASP A 321 -29.27 3.63 -6.75
C ASP A 321 -28.02 4.10 -5.96
N ALA A 322 -28.22 4.37 -4.67
CA ALA A 322 -27.20 4.89 -3.76
C ALA A 322 -26.15 3.87 -3.30
#